data_AF-A0A1G1IWC8-F1
#
_entry.id   AF-A0A1G1IWC8-F1
#
_cell.length_a   1.000
_cell.length_b   1.000
_cell.length_c   1.000
_cell.angle_alpha   90.00
_cell.angle_beta   90.00
_cell.angle_gamma   90.00
#
_symmetry.space_group_name_H-M   'P 1'
#
loop_
_entity.id
_entity.type
_entity.pdbx_description
1 polymer ?
#
loop_
_entity_poly.entity_id
_entity_poly.type
_entity_poly.pdbx_seq_one_letter_code
_entity_poly.pdbx_strand_id
1 'polypeptide(L)'
;MLSNKKIYAFAGIANPSYFKKVLTSKGADIVQFKTYRDHYNYSQRDINKIKKDAGDLEIITTEKDFVKLSELDMPENIFALRVDFSIDDTFYNYIFDVLTSDYSNYKGRLHKL
;
A
#
# COMPACT_ATOMS: atom_id res chain seq x y z
N MET A 1 9.09 6.08 13.90
CA MET A 1 9.11 7.38 13.19
C MET A 1 10.24 7.36 12.17
N LEU A 2 10.06 7.90 10.97
CA LEU A 2 11.08 7.94 9.90
C LEU A 2 11.93 9.22 9.95
N SER A 3 11.75 10.06 10.98
CA SER A 3 12.33 11.39 11.11
C SER A 3 13.84 11.42 10.84
N ASN A 4 14.23 12.14 9.79
CA ASN A 4 15.60 12.34 9.32
C ASN A 4 16.35 11.06 8.91
N LYS A 5 15.64 9.95 8.68
CA LYS A 5 16.26 8.76 8.09
C LYS A 5 16.36 8.92 6.57
N LYS A 6 17.57 8.75 6.05
CA LYS A 6 17.81 8.56 4.63
C LYS A 6 17.34 7.17 4.24
N ILE A 7 16.44 7.10 3.27
CA ILE A 7 15.86 5.84 2.83
C ILE A 7 15.94 5.66 1.31
N TYR A 8 15.99 4.40 0.90
CA TYR A 8 15.60 3.98 -0.44
C TYR A 8 14.14 3.55 -0.38
N ALA A 9 13.28 4.02 -1.29
CA ALA A 9 11.89 3.60 -1.32
C ALA A 9 11.52 3.02 -2.69
N PHE A 10 10.60 2.06 -2.71
CA PHE A 10 9.98 1.59 -3.94
C PHE A 10 8.52 1.22 -3.74
N ALA A 11 7.73 1.21 -4.82
CA ALA A 11 6.35 0.73 -4.77
C ALA A 11 5.81 0.35 -6.16
N GLY A 12 4.97 -0.68 -6.20
CA GLY A 12 4.16 -1.13 -7.33
C GLY A 12 2.68 -0.80 -7.09
N ILE A 13 2.34 0.48 -7.18
CA ILE A 13 1.02 1.03 -6.86
C ILE A 13 0.53 2.01 -7.93
N ALA A 14 -0.80 2.18 -8.02
CA ALA A 14 -1.43 3.08 -8.97
C ALA A 14 -1.04 4.57 -8.79
N ASN A 15 -0.77 5.03 -7.56
CA ASN A 15 -0.37 6.42 -7.28
C ASN A 15 0.93 6.52 -6.46
N PRO A 16 2.10 6.41 -7.11
CA PRO A 16 3.40 6.50 -6.46
C PRO A 16 3.65 7.87 -5.79
N SER A 17 3.12 8.94 -6.38
CA SER A 17 3.27 10.31 -5.86
C SER A 17 2.61 10.47 -4.49
N TYR A 18 1.45 9.85 -4.27
CA TYR A 18 0.80 9.84 -2.95
C TYR A 18 1.65 9.12 -1.91
N PHE A 19 2.19 7.94 -2.23
CA PHE A 19 3.05 7.21 -1.30
C PHE A 19 4.32 8.00 -0.94
N LYS A 20 4.96 8.66 -1.91
CA LYS A 20 6.09 9.56 -1.65
C LYS A 20 5.72 10.70 -0.69
N LYS A 21 4.52 11.28 -0.84
CA LYS A 21 4.00 12.31 0.09
C LYS A 21 3.78 11.76 1.50
N VAL A 22 3.28 10.54 1.65
CA VAL A 22 3.08 9.91 2.97
C VAL A 22 4.43 9.64 3.66
N LEU A 23 5.44 9.17 2.93
CA LEU A 23 6.77 8.93 3.49
C LEU A 23 7.44 10.24 3.96
N THR A 24 7.37 11.28 3.13
CA THR A 24 7.91 12.60 3.47
C THR A 24 7.15 13.27 4.62
N SER A 25 5.82 13.15 4.69
CA SER A 25 5.05 13.68 5.82
C SER A 25 5.35 12.97 7.16
N LYS A 26 5.87 11.74 7.10
CA LYS A 26 6.40 11.01 8.26
C LYS A 26 7.87 11.32 8.58
N GLY A 27 8.48 12.28 7.86
CA GLY A 27 9.82 12.80 8.11
C GLY A 27 10.97 12.07 7.41
N ALA A 28 10.67 11.21 6.42
CA ALA A 28 11.71 10.50 5.67
C ALA A 28 12.45 11.40 4.68
N ASP A 29 13.77 11.25 4.59
CA ASP A 29 14.61 11.81 3.52
C ASP A 29 14.79 10.73 2.43
N ILE A 30 14.02 10.86 1.35
CA ILE A 30 13.98 9.85 0.28
C ILE A 30 15.14 10.11 -0.69
N VAL A 31 16.24 9.37 -0.51
CA VAL A 31 17.44 9.46 -1.37
C VAL A 31 17.11 8.99 -2.78
N GLN A 32 16.36 7.90 -2.90
CA GLN A 32 15.91 7.36 -4.17
C GLN A 32 14.51 6.76 -4.03
N PHE A 33 13.70 6.93 -5.08
CA PHE A 33 12.36 6.35 -5.18
C PHE A 33 12.21 5.58 -6.48
N LYS A 34 11.99 4.27 -6.41
CA LYS A 34 11.78 3.41 -7.59
C LYS A 34 10.31 3.05 -7.76
N THR A 35 9.73 3.45 -8.89
CA THR A 35 8.35 3.09 -9.25
C THR A 35 8.33 1.80 -10.07
N TYR A 36 7.38 0.93 -9.73
CA TYR A 36 6.95 -0.22 -10.51
C TYR A 36 5.49 -0.02 -10.94
N ARG A 37 5.04 -0.75 -11.97
CA ARG A 37 3.62 -0.74 -12.37
C ARG A 37 2.75 -1.26 -11.22
N ASP A 38 1.49 -0.85 -11.20
CA ASP A 38 0.54 -1.44 -10.26
C ASP A 38 0.44 -2.96 -10.48
N HIS A 39 0.26 -3.70 -9.39
CA HIS A 39 0.27 -5.16 -9.38
C HIS A 39 1.55 -5.81 -9.95
N TYR A 40 2.69 -5.11 -9.91
CA TYR A 40 3.95 -5.70 -10.35
C TYR A 40 4.28 -6.98 -9.56
N ASN A 41 4.75 -7.99 -10.28
CA ASN A 41 5.26 -9.26 -9.74
C ASN A 41 6.78 -9.15 -9.67
N TYR A 42 7.31 -9.06 -8.45
CA TYR A 42 8.74 -8.91 -8.24
C TYR A 42 9.46 -10.22 -8.53
N SER A 43 10.61 -10.12 -9.19
CA SER A 43 11.55 -11.24 -9.36
C SER A 43 12.73 -11.10 -8.40
N GLN A 44 13.47 -12.19 -8.17
CA GLN A 44 14.72 -12.11 -7.40
C GLN A 44 15.73 -11.11 -8.01
N ARG A 45 15.72 -10.95 -9.35
CA ARG A 45 16.56 -9.96 -10.03
C ARG A 45 16.19 -8.53 -9.64
N ASP A 46 14.90 -8.25 -9.46
CA ASP A 46 14.44 -6.94 -8.99
C ASP A 46 14.92 -6.65 -7.58
N ILE A 47 14.82 -7.63 -6.68
CA ILE A 47 15.28 -7.50 -5.29
C ILE A 47 16.78 -7.32 -5.20
N ASN A 48 17.56 -8.08 -5.97
CA ASN A 48 19.00 -7.91 -6.04
C ASN A 48 19.39 -6.51 -6.54
N LYS A 49 18.62 -5.96 -7.49
CA LYS A 49 18.83 -4.59 -7.98
C LYS A 49 18.45 -3.54 -6.92
N ILE A 50 17.33 -3.72 -6.24
CA ILE A 50 16.92 -2.85 -5.12
C ILE A 50 17.99 -2.85 -4.03
N LYS A 51 18.48 -4.02 -3.62
CA LYS A 51 19.56 -4.17 -2.63
C LYS A 51 20.83 -3.43 -3.05
N LYS A 52 21.23 -3.58 -4.31
CA LYS A 52 22.40 -2.89 -4.86
C LYS A 52 22.21 -1.38 -4.91
N ASP A 53 21.06 -0.90 -5.38
CA ASP A 53 20.78 0.53 -5.54
C ASP A 53 20.58 1.22 -4.18
N ALA A 54 20.09 0.50 -3.17
CA ALA A 54 19.90 1.01 -1.81
C ALA A 54 21.21 1.11 -1.01
N GLY A 55 22.17 0.20 -1.24
CA GLY A 55 23.37 0.12 -0.41
C GLY A 55 23.01 -0.12 1.06
N ASP A 56 23.51 0.74 1.95
CA ASP A 56 23.29 0.65 3.40
C ASP A 56 21.98 1.35 3.86
N LEU A 57 21.22 1.95 2.94
CA LEU A 57 19.97 2.64 3.28
C LEU A 57 18.88 1.65 3.69
N GLU A 58 18.02 2.03 4.64
CA GLU A 58 16.79 1.30 4.89
C GLU A 58 15.91 1.32 3.63
N ILE A 59 15.37 0.16 3.27
CA ILE A 59 14.51 -0.02 2.10
C ILE A 59 13.06 0.02 2.56
N ILE A 60 12.27 1.00 2.09
CA ILE A 60 10.86 1.14 2.46
C ILE A 60 9.96 0.84 1.26
N THR A 61 8.97 -0.02 1.47
CA THR A 61 7.94 -0.34 0.47
C THR A 61 6.55 -0.32 1.09
N THR A 62 5.52 -0.57 0.29
CA THR A 62 4.14 -0.72 0.81
C THR A 62 3.95 -2.10 1.42
N GLU A 63 3.04 -2.24 2.39
CA GLU A 63 2.66 -3.56 2.92
C GLU A 63 2.19 -4.52 1.81
N LYS A 64 1.42 -4.01 0.84
CA LYS A 64 0.95 -4.78 -0.33
C LYS A 64 2.11 -5.36 -1.13
N ASP A 65 3.14 -4.56 -1.39
CA ASP A 65 4.29 -5.02 -2.15
C ASP A 65 5.17 -5.94 -1.32
N PHE A 66 5.36 -5.65 -0.03
CA PHE A 66 6.13 -6.48 0.90
C PHE A 66 5.60 -7.91 0.97
N VAL A 67 4.28 -8.10 1.00
CA VAL A 67 3.66 -9.45 0.98
C VAL A 67 4.07 -10.25 -0.25
N LYS A 68 4.23 -9.63 -1.42
CA LYS A 68 4.65 -10.32 -2.65
C LYS A 68 6.11 -10.75 -2.64
N LEU A 69 6.90 -10.27 -1.67
CA LEU A 69 8.32 -10.59 -1.56
C LEU A 69 8.59 -11.80 -0.67
N SER A 70 7.57 -12.38 -0.04
CA SER A 70 7.72 -13.43 0.98
C SER A 70 8.45 -14.69 0.49
N GLU A 71 8.42 -14.98 -0.80
CA GLU A 71 9.08 -16.13 -1.42
C GLU A 71 10.46 -15.80 -2.02
N LEU A 72 10.93 -14.56 -1.86
CA LEU A 72 12.20 -14.07 -2.40
C LEU A 72 13.23 -13.92 -1.28
N ASP A 73 14.52 -13.98 -1.66
CA ASP A 73 15.62 -13.64 -0.75
C ASP A 73 15.64 -12.13 -0.55
N MET A 74 15.05 -11.70 0.57
CA MET A 74 14.90 -10.31 0.97
C MET A 74 16.11 -9.81 1.76
N PRO A 75 16.55 -8.56 1.56
CA PRO A 75 17.55 -7.97 2.43
C PRO A 75 16.96 -7.70 3.82
N GLU A 76 17.75 -7.87 4.88
CA GLU A 76 17.28 -7.71 6.28
C GLU A 76 16.80 -6.29 6.62
N ASN A 77 17.27 -5.29 5.88
CA ASN A 77 16.94 -3.88 6.09
C ASN A 77 15.75 -3.39 5.25
N ILE A 78 14.87 -4.30 4.82
CA ILE A 78 13.59 -3.95 4.15
C ILE A 78 12.43 -3.89 5.13
N PHE A 79 11.64 -2.83 5.03
CA PHE A 79 10.49 -2.58 5.90
C PHE A 79 9.26 -2.17 5.08
N ALA A 80 8.08 -2.56 5.57
CA ALA A 80 6.81 -2.14 5.02
C ALA A 80 6.26 -0.92 5.76
N LEU A 81 5.79 0.08 5.01
CA LEU A 81 4.87 1.07 5.55
C LEU A 81 3.46 0.48 5.55
N ARG A 82 2.97 0.18 6.74
CA ARG A 82 1.57 -0.18 6.99
C ARG A 82 0.69 1.06 6.94
N VAL A 83 -0.44 0.95 6.24
CA VAL A 83 -1.47 1.98 6.20
C VAL A 83 -2.69 1.43 6.92
N ASP A 84 -3.02 2.03 8.06
CA ASP A 84 -4.26 1.72 8.75
C ASP A 84 -5.39 2.59 8.20
N PHE A 85 -6.55 2.00 8.00
CA PHE A 85 -7.77 2.69 7.59
C PHE A 85 -8.65 2.93 8.81
N SER A 86 -9.06 4.17 9.00
CA SER A 86 -10.14 4.54 9.92
C SER A 86 -11.30 5.07 9.09
N ILE A 87 -12.45 4.43 9.21
CA ILE A 87 -13.71 4.85 8.59
C ILE A 87 -14.55 5.51 9.68
N ASP A 88 -15.15 6.65 9.38
CA ASP A 88 -16.05 7.33 10.32
C ASP A 88 -17.46 6.72 10.31
N ASP A 89 -18.20 6.94 11.40
CA ASP A 89 -19.56 6.43 11.57
C ASP A 89 -20.52 6.95 10.49
N THR A 90 -20.24 8.12 9.90
CA THR A 90 -21.09 8.69 8.85
C THR A 90 -21.00 7.87 7.57
N PHE A 91 -19.78 7.49 7.17
CA PHE A 91 -19.57 6.59 6.03
C PHE A 91 -20.15 5.20 6.31
N TYR A 92 -19.98 4.66 7.51
CA TYR A 92 -20.59 3.38 7.89
C TYR A 92 -22.12 3.43 7.76
N ASN A 93 -22.76 4.42 8.38
CA ASN A 93 -24.21 4.57 8.33
C ASN A 93 -24.71 4.75 6.89
N TYR A 94 -24.02 5.54 6.07
CA TYR A 94 -24.37 5.68 4.66
C TYR A 94 -24.33 4.35 3.90
N ILE A 95 -23.26 3.56 4.06
CA ILE A 95 -23.16 2.26 3.39
C ILE A 95 -24.24 1.29 3.89
N PHE A 96 -24.50 1.25 5.20
CA PHE A 96 -25.55 0.42 5.78
C PHE A 96 -26.94 0.82 5.29
N ASP A 97 -27.23 2.12 5.22
CA ASP A 97 -28.50 2.62 4.70
C ASP A 97 -28.68 2.23 3.24
N VAL A 98 -27.67 2.40 2.39
CA VAL A 98 -27.74 1.98 0.97
C VAL A 98 -27.99 0.47 0.84
N LEU A 99 -27.24 -0.36 1.57
CA LEU A 99 -27.38 -1.82 1.51
C LEU A 99 -28.73 -2.32 2.05
N THR A 100 -29.30 -1.65 3.06
CA THR A 100 -30.59 -2.04 3.66
C THR A 100 -31.78 -1.47 2.90
N SER A 101 -31.62 -0.31 2.26
CA SER A 101 -32.62 0.29 1.36
C SER A 101 -32.87 -0.60 0.14
N ASP A 102 -31.81 -1.20 -0.42
CA ASP A 102 -31.93 -2.14 -1.53
C ASP A 102 -32.51 -3.51 -1.12
N TYR A 103 -32.26 -3.96 0.12
CA TYR A 103 -32.83 -5.22 0.63
C TYR A 103 -34.37 -5.16 0.75
N SER A 104 -34.91 -4.00 1.13
CA SER A 104 -36.36 -3.76 1.19
C SER A 104 -37.01 -3.74 -0.20
N ASN A 105 -36.30 -3.18 -1.20
CA ASN A 105 -36.75 -3.19 -2.60
C ASN A 105 -36.69 -4.59 -3.24
N TYR A 106 -35.74 -5.45 -2.82
CA TYR A 106 -35.63 -6.82 -3.33
C TYR A 106 -36.79 -7.72 -2.88
N LYS A 107 -37.24 -7.60 -1.61
CA LYS A 107 -38.38 -8.36 -1.08
C LYS A 107 -39.73 -7.96 -1.74
N GLY A 108 -39.84 -6.71 -2.21
CA GLY A 108 -41.01 -6.21 -2.94
C GLY A 108 -41.19 -6.78 -4.36
N ARG A 109 -40.15 -7.37 -4.96
CA ARG A 109 -40.21 -7.96 -6.31
C ARG A 109 -40.60 -9.45 -6.34
N LEU A 110 -40.56 -10.15 -5.20
CA LEU A 110 -40.90 -11.58 -5.12
C LEU A 110 -42.40 -11.86 -4.86
N HIS A 111 -43.23 -10.83 -4.74
CA HIS A 111 -44.68 -10.95 -4.53
C HIS A 111 -45.54 -10.32 -5.64
N LYS A 112 -45.08 -10.37 -6.88
CA LYS A 112 -45.98 -10.23 -8.04
C LYS A 112 -45.94 -11.51 -8.86
N LEU A 113 -46.85 -12.42 -8.50
CA LEU A 113 -47.47 -13.35 -9.43
C LEU A 113 -48.25 -12.54 -10.49
#